data_AF-A0ABD0KWE4-F1
#
_entry.id   AF-A0ABD0KWE4-F1
#
_cell.length_a   1.000
_cell.length_b   1.000
_cell.length_c   1.000
_cell.angle_alpha   90.00
_cell.angle_beta   90.00
_cell.angle_gamma   90.00
#
_symmetry.space_group_name_H-M   'P 1'
#
loop_
_entity.id
_entity.type
_entity.pdbx_description
1 polymer ?
#
loop_
_entity_poly.entity_id
_entity_poly.type
_entity_poly.pdbx_seq_one_letter_code
_entity_poly.pdbx_strand_id
1 'polypeptide(L)'
;MAKDCTSILRAVRLLLLLLKVTQALRWTSVAHNGENSLICKGDNFTFPWTYVTENDDKITVLFWFSDKSGSFASYFADKFTSSSSRVTYNGNAKMTLSDVREEDDDTYGVSIRLYDKAESFEKYARLTVVEPPETRDGEIHLTELPHNSSSTGDMLHLHTRLKCGEFLSLGLPPVSVTWTDPRGRRLPSSSFADGFFYLDLPPYAKGGNYTCSLDLKDEEATKCLPSDSPLRMEVSFLVETMETEIRDQAEDLQELNTELTDLKEKTLAFKVADTNLLRIQELTGRVDELEAKGDNLTQETESQKLLDDARDKTQQESLQSLHDTMNDLKEKTHQEVQAGLDNLNNKLNEMTQTLTQHQTTDTQHSSSIDDILRRLNDVEKASERQTIVNGNLQNELSKLQEVSEQQKITISSLGQEIAEMKKADEALKTANEALSQTLEDVQS
;
A
#
# COMPACT_ATOMS: atom_id res chain seq x y z
N MET A 1 -83.21 -29.27 80.68
CA MET A 1 -82.50 -27.98 80.55
C MET A 1 -82.05 -27.61 79.12
N ALA A 2 -82.22 -28.47 78.09
CA ALA A 2 -81.75 -28.15 76.72
C ALA A 2 -82.84 -27.68 75.72
N LYS A 3 -84.13 -27.63 76.11
CA LYS A 3 -85.23 -27.26 75.19
C LYS A 3 -85.61 -25.78 75.20
N ASP A 4 -85.23 -25.01 76.22
CA ASP A 4 -85.63 -23.60 76.34
C ASP A 4 -84.65 -22.61 75.69
N CYS A 5 -83.39 -23.01 75.49
CA CYS A 5 -82.36 -22.12 74.92
C CYS A 5 -82.56 -21.87 73.41
N THR A 6 -83.09 -22.85 72.67
CA THR A 6 -83.34 -22.73 71.22
C THR A 6 -84.56 -21.87 70.88
N SER A 7 -85.56 -21.82 71.76
CA SER A 7 -86.76 -20.99 71.57
C SER A 7 -86.45 -19.51 71.84
N ILE A 8 -85.67 -19.23 72.88
CA ILE A 8 -85.21 -17.86 73.20
C ILE A 8 -84.28 -17.34 72.11
N LEU A 9 -83.34 -18.15 71.61
CA LEU A 9 -82.43 -17.72 70.54
C LEU A 9 -83.16 -17.46 69.21
N ARG A 10 -84.24 -18.20 68.91
CA ARG A 10 -85.11 -17.94 67.74
C ARG A 10 -85.97 -16.70 67.91
N ALA A 11 -86.53 -16.47 69.10
CA ALA A 11 -87.30 -15.27 69.41
C ALA A 11 -86.42 -14.01 69.37
N VAL A 12 -85.19 -14.08 69.90
CA VAL A 12 -84.22 -12.98 69.84
C VAL A 12 -83.74 -12.72 68.41
N ARG A 13 -83.51 -13.77 67.59
CA ARG A 13 -83.23 -13.60 66.15
C ARG A 13 -84.40 -13.00 65.39
N LEU A 14 -85.64 -13.40 65.68
CA LEU A 14 -86.84 -12.83 65.05
C LEU A 14 -87.03 -11.36 65.46
N LEU A 15 -86.82 -11.04 66.74
CA LEU A 15 -86.90 -9.68 67.27
C LEU A 15 -85.79 -8.77 66.70
N LEU A 16 -84.57 -9.29 66.54
CA LEU A 16 -83.46 -8.58 65.88
C LEU A 16 -83.66 -8.44 64.37
N LEU A 17 -84.37 -9.37 63.71
CA LEU A 17 -84.76 -9.26 62.30
C LEU A 17 -85.93 -8.28 62.09
N LEU A 18 -86.82 -8.14 63.08
CA LEU A 18 -87.94 -7.20 63.08
C LEU A 18 -87.54 -5.77 63.49
N LEU A 19 -86.41 -5.61 64.18
CA LEU A 19 -85.79 -4.32 64.50
C LEU A 19 -84.83 -3.83 63.40
N LYS A 20 -85.12 -4.14 62.13
CA LYS A 20 -84.58 -3.33 61.05
C LYS A 20 -85.28 -1.99 61.11
N VAL A 21 -84.62 -1.01 61.72
CA VAL A 21 -84.97 0.40 61.55
C VAL A 21 -84.80 0.71 60.06
N THR A 22 -85.88 0.60 59.30
CA THR A 22 -85.96 1.06 57.91
C THR A 22 -85.92 2.57 57.94
N GLN A 23 -84.77 3.13 57.57
CA GLN A 23 -84.62 4.58 57.45
C GLN A 23 -85.38 5.02 56.20
N ALA A 24 -86.30 5.96 56.37
CA ALA A 24 -87.11 6.53 55.29
C ALA A 24 -86.26 7.09 54.12
N LEU A 25 -85.07 7.57 54.45
CA LEU A 25 -84.08 8.07 53.53
C LEU A 25 -82.73 7.45 53.87
N ARG A 26 -82.01 7.05 52.82
CA ARG A 26 -80.62 6.58 52.94
C ARG A 26 -79.72 7.40 52.03
N TRP A 27 -78.66 7.96 52.60
CA TRP A 27 -77.59 8.57 51.81
C TRP A 27 -76.86 7.50 50.99
N THR A 28 -76.72 7.74 49.69
CA THR A 28 -75.95 6.89 48.77
C THR A 28 -74.60 7.49 48.38
N SER A 29 -74.34 8.73 48.77
CA SER A 29 -73.07 9.38 48.50
C SER A 29 -71.93 8.69 49.25
N VAL A 30 -70.87 8.36 48.50
CA VAL A 30 -69.63 7.74 49.01
C VAL A 30 -68.94 8.65 50.02
N ALA A 31 -69.12 9.96 49.86
CA ALA A 31 -68.50 10.95 50.72
C ALA A 31 -68.92 10.78 52.19
N HIS A 32 -67.95 10.83 53.10
CA HIS A 32 -68.21 10.75 54.54
C HIS A 32 -68.85 12.05 55.04
N ASN A 33 -69.61 11.96 56.12
CA ASN A 33 -70.20 13.14 56.73
C ASN A 33 -69.08 13.97 57.39
N GLY A 34 -68.93 15.23 57.01
CA GLY A 34 -67.83 16.09 57.44
C GLY A 34 -66.52 15.89 56.68
N GLU A 35 -66.54 15.20 55.54
CA GLU A 35 -65.35 15.07 54.68
C GLU A 35 -64.84 16.44 54.22
N ASN A 36 -63.51 16.61 54.24
CA ASN A 36 -62.85 17.81 53.74
C ASN A 36 -62.57 17.67 52.24
N SER A 37 -63.09 18.61 51.45
CA SER A 37 -62.89 18.68 50.01
C SER A 37 -62.05 19.91 49.69
N LEU A 38 -60.85 19.68 49.16
CA LEU A 38 -59.97 20.72 48.67
C LEU A 38 -60.36 21.06 47.22
N ILE A 39 -60.49 22.33 46.86
CA ILE A 39 -60.76 22.77 45.48
C ILE A 39 -59.95 24.01 45.14
N CYS A 40 -59.53 24.14 43.89
CA CYS A 40 -58.79 25.31 43.43
C CYS A 40 -59.72 26.51 43.23
N LYS A 41 -59.23 27.69 43.60
CA LYS A 41 -59.92 28.95 43.28
C LYS A 41 -60.16 29.07 41.77
N GLY A 42 -61.36 29.49 41.40
CA GLY A 42 -61.83 29.60 40.01
C GLY A 42 -62.43 28.31 39.45
N ASP A 43 -62.19 27.14 40.07
CA ASP A 43 -62.80 25.88 39.62
C ASP A 43 -64.28 25.79 40.04
N ASN A 44 -64.99 24.82 39.45
CA ASN A 44 -66.35 24.48 39.84
C ASN A 44 -66.34 23.28 40.78
N PHE A 45 -66.97 23.39 41.95
CA PHE A 45 -67.10 22.29 42.90
C PHE A 45 -68.51 21.72 42.91
N THR A 46 -68.65 20.39 42.89
CA THR A 46 -69.95 19.73 43.02
C THR A 46 -69.99 18.89 44.28
N PHE A 47 -70.88 19.24 45.20
CA PHE A 47 -71.12 18.43 46.39
C PHE A 47 -71.73 17.09 45.97
N PRO A 48 -71.07 15.95 46.24
CA PRO A 48 -71.47 14.65 45.71
C PRO A 48 -72.60 14.00 46.53
N TRP A 49 -73.42 14.80 47.21
CA TRP A 49 -74.53 14.29 48.02
C TRP A 49 -75.60 13.68 47.14
N THR A 50 -76.01 12.47 47.48
CA THR A 50 -77.08 11.72 46.82
C THR A 50 -77.78 10.88 47.86
N TYR A 51 -79.08 10.69 47.68
CA TYR A 51 -79.90 9.87 48.54
C TYR A 51 -80.82 8.97 47.71
N VAL A 52 -81.41 8.00 48.39
CA VAL A 52 -82.55 7.22 47.93
C VAL A 52 -83.61 7.25 49.03
N THR A 53 -84.88 7.34 48.62
CA THR A 53 -86.02 7.21 49.52
C THR A 53 -86.57 5.80 49.46
N GLU A 54 -87.09 5.29 50.57
CA GLU A 54 -87.83 4.02 50.59
C GLU A 54 -89.32 4.28 50.27
N ASN A 55 -89.96 3.36 49.55
CA ASN A 55 -91.41 3.36 49.29
C ASN A 55 -92.00 4.63 48.61
N ASP A 56 -91.26 5.26 47.69
CA ASP A 56 -91.69 6.48 46.98
C ASP A 56 -92.06 7.66 47.91
N ASP A 57 -91.45 7.71 49.11
CA ASP A 57 -91.58 8.86 50.02
C ASP A 57 -91.27 10.15 49.25
N LYS A 58 -92.25 11.06 49.20
CA LYS A 58 -92.11 12.33 48.49
C LYS A 58 -91.30 13.30 49.32
N ILE A 59 -90.41 14.01 48.67
CA ILE A 59 -89.63 15.05 49.34
C ILE A 59 -90.47 16.31 49.38
N THR A 60 -90.58 16.88 50.58
CA THR A 60 -91.24 18.17 50.75
C THR A 60 -90.31 19.27 50.30
N VAL A 61 -89.06 19.27 50.80
CA VAL A 61 -88.10 20.34 50.53
C VAL A 61 -86.66 19.90 50.77
N LEU A 62 -85.75 20.44 49.96
CA LEU A 62 -84.31 20.41 50.21
C LEU A 62 -83.84 21.83 50.52
N PHE A 63 -83.00 21.99 51.53
CA PHE A 63 -82.32 23.24 51.85
C PHE A 63 -80.82 23.01 51.86
N TRP A 64 -80.09 23.87 51.17
CA TRP A 64 -78.64 23.96 51.29
C TRP A 64 -78.28 25.13 52.19
N PHE A 65 -77.37 24.87 53.12
CA PHE A 65 -76.93 25.84 54.09
C PHE A 65 -75.41 25.81 54.24
N SER A 66 -74.84 26.90 54.72
CA SER A 66 -73.45 27.00 55.09
C SER A 66 -73.34 27.57 56.51
N ASP A 67 -72.26 27.29 57.23
CA ASP A 67 -72.09 27.80 58.60
C ASP A 67 -72.04 29.34 58.61
N LYS A 68 -71.42 29.96 57.59
CA LYS A 68 -71.33 31.43 57.47
C LYS A 68 -72.63 32.10 57.05
N SER A 69 -73.36 31.53 56.10
CA SER A 69 -74.48 32.21 55.42
C SER A 69 -75.86 31.69 55.84
N GLY A 70 -75.92 30.60 56.61
CA GLY A 70 -77.16 29.88 56.85
C GLY A 70 -77.72 29.31 55.55
N SER A 71 -79.05 29.27 55.42
CA SER A 71 -79.70 28.75 54.21
C SER A 71 -79.49 29.68 53.01
N PHE A 72 -78.89 29.17 51.94
CA PHE A 72 -78.59 29.95 50.73
C PHE A 72 -79.25 29.39 49.45
N ALA A 73 -79.72 28.14 49.46
CA ALA A 73 -80.50 27.60 48.36
C ALA A 73 -81.59 26.65 48.84
N SER A 74 -82.63 26.48 48.03
CA SER A 74 -83.73 25.57 48.30
C SER A 74 -84.31 24.95 47.03
N TYR A 75 -84.83 23.74 47.17
CA TYR A 75 -85.60 23.07 46.12
C TYR A 75 -86.94 22.64 46.71
N PHE A 76 -88.01 23.24 46.20
CA PHE A 76 -89.37 23.04 46.69
C PHE A 76 -90.35 23.07 45.50
N ALA A 77 -91.30 22.14 45.47
CA ALA A 77 -92.32 22.05 44.42
C ALA A 77 -91.73 22.14 42.99
N ASP A 78 -90.70 21.33 42.74
CA ASP A 78 -89.95 21.26 41.47
C ASP A 78 -89.24 22.54 41.03
N LYS A 79 -89.10 23.51 41.94
CA LYS A 79 -88.46 24.80 41.68
C LYS A 79 -87.21 24.96 42.56
N PHE A 80 -86.08 25.17 41.90
CA PHE A 80 -84.84 25.57 42.55
C PHE A 80 -84.79 27.10 42.73
N THR A 81 -84.37 27.56 43.91
CA THR A 81 -84.12 28.97 44.21
C THR A 81 -82.81 29.08 44.98
N SER A 82 -81.97 30.05 44.60
CA SER A 82 -80.68 30.32 45.25
C SER A 82 -80.49 31.81 45.45
N SER A 83 -79.78 32.20 46.51
CA SER A 83 -79.33 33.57 46.75
C SER A 83 -78.15 33.98 45.86
N SER A 84 -77.48 33.02 45.21
CA SER A 84 -76.32 33.23 44.35
C SER A 84 -76.52 32.60 42.98
N SER A 85 -76.14 33.33 41.92
CA SER A 85 -76.11 32.83 40.54
C SER A 85 -75.01 31.81 40.28
N ARG A 86 -74.03 31.67 41.19
CA ARG A 86 -72.95 30.68 41.12
C ARG A 86 -73.41 29.28 41.55
N VAL A 87 -74.60 29.16 42.15
CA VAL A 87 -75.11 27.89 42.66
C VAL A 87 -76.11 27.31 41.68
N THR A 88 -75.90 26.05 41.29
CA THR A 88 -76.79 25.31 40.39
C THR A 88 -77.19 23.97 41.00
N TYR A 89 -78.43 23.55 40.74
CA TYR A 89 -78.97 22.26 41.19
C TYR A 89 -78.82 21.20 40.12
N ASN A 90 -78.27 20.03 40.49
CA ASN A 90 -77.98 18.93 39.57
C ASN A 90 -78.75 17.65 39.87
N GLY A 91 -79.88 17.75 40.57
CA GLY A 91 -80.68 16.59 40.94
C GLY A 91 -80.15 15.87 42.19
N ASN A 92 -81.06 15.16 42.89
CA ASN A 92 -80.70 14.24 43.97
C ASN A 92 -79.76 14.86 45.03
N ALA A 93 -80.11 16.04 45.56
CA ALA A 93 -79.32 16.84 46.53
C ALA A 93 -77.94 17.35 46.05
N LYS A 94 -77.51 17.02 44.83
CA LYS A 94 -76.27 17.55 44.26
C LYS A 94 -76.41 19.02 43.94
N MET A 95 -75.37 19.75 44.26
CA MET A 95 -75.27 21.19 44.04
C MET A 95 -73.86 21.51 43.53
N THR A 96 -73.78 22.31 42.47
CA THR A 96 -72.51 22.85 41.99
C THR A 96 -72.40 24.31 42.37
N LEU A 97 -71.26 24.66 42.96
CA LEU A 97 -70.80 26.01 43.15
C LEU A 97 -69.78 26.31 42.05
N SER A 98 -70.11 27.24 41.16
CA SER A 98 -69.25 27.67 40.06
C SER A 98 -68.34 28.83 40.47
N ASP A 99 -67.16 28.93 39.84
CA ASP A 99 -66.18 30.00 40.12
C ASP A 99 -65.95 30.12 41.63
N VAL A 100 -65.37 29.07 42.23
CA VAL A 100 -65.13 29.00 43.67
C VAL A 100 -64.13 30.08 44.08
N ARG A 101 -64.41 30.78 45.18
CA ARG A 101 -63.65 31.93 45.67
C ARG A 101 -63.18 31.71 47.09
N GLU A 102 -62.20 32.49 47.54
CA GLU A 102 -61.65 32.40 48.90
C GLU A 102 -62.75 32.48 49.98
N GLU A 103 -63.75 33.35 49.79
CA GLU A 103 -64.85 33.50 50.73
C GLU A 103 -65.74 32.25 50.87
N ASP A 104 -65.69 31.33 49.89
CA ASP A 104 -66.48 30.11 49.86
C ASP A 104 -65.90 29.01 50.76
N ASP A 105 -64.72 29.16 51.36
CA ASP A 105 -64.20 28.21 52.36
C ASP A 105 -65.16 28.14 53.55
N ASP A 106 -65.91 27.04 53.66
CA ASP A 106 -66.94 26.91 54.69
C ASP A 106 -67.37 25.44 54.84
N THR A 107 -68.09 25.16 55.93
CA THR A 107 -68.86 23.93 56.04
C THR A 107 -70.20 24.13 55.33
N TYR A 108 -70.48 23.28 54.35
CA TYR A 108 -71.76 23.27 53.65
C TYR A 108 -72.55 22.02 54.05
N GLY A 109 -73.85 22.17 54.12
CA GLY A 109 -74.78 21.08 54.37
C GLY A 109 -76.00 21.11 53.49
N VAL A 110 -76.65 19.96 53.41
CA VAL A 110 -77.96 19.78 52.81
C VAL A 110 -78.88 19.13 53.83
N SER A 111 -80.07 19.69 53.99
CA SER A 111 -81.14 19.18 54.86
C SER A 111 -82.34 18.80 54.01
N ILE A 112 -82.79 17.56 54.12
CA ILE A 112 -83.91 17.00 53.38
C ILE A 112 -85.06 16.73 54.34
N ARG A 113 -86.25 17.24 54.02
CA ARG A 113 -87.48 16.91 54.73
C ARG A 113 -88.43 16.15 53.84
N LEU A 114 -88.88 14.99 54.32
CA LEU A 114 -89.87 14.15 53.63
C LEU A 114 -91.29 14.63 53.95
N TYR A 115 -92.23 14.27 53.08
CA TYR A 115 -93.65 14.51 53.29
C TYR A 115 -94.17 13.64 54.45
N ASP A 116 -95.02 14.21 55.30
CA ASP A 116 -95.58 13.57 56.51
C ASP A 116 -94.55 13.05 57.54
N LYS A 117 -93.29 13.49 57.49
CA LYS A 117 -92.25 13.16 58.48
C LYS A 117 -91.69 14.43 59.11
N ALA A 118 -91.62 14.44 60.44
CA ALA A 118 -91.04 15.56 61.19
C ALA A 118 -89.50 15.57 61.17
N GLU A 119 -88.88 14.42 60.88
CA GLU A 119 -87.43 14.25 60.84
C GLU A 119 -86.83 14.92 59.59
N SER A 120 -85.71 15.62 59.79
CA SER A 120 -84.84 16.11 58.71
C SER A 120 -83.59 15.25 58.61
N PHE A 121 -83.22 14.91 57.39
CA PHE A 121 -82.02 14.15 57.09
C PHE A 121 -80.93 15.11 56.61
N GLU A 122 -79.82 15.15 57.32
CA GLU A 122 -78.74 16.10 57.05
C GLU A 122 -77.45 15.40 56.65
N LYS A 123 -76.70 16.08 55.77
CA LYS A 123 -75.33 15.71 55.41
C LYS A 123 -74.53 16.98 55.18
N TYR A 124 -73.29 16.99 55.66
CA TYR A 124 -72.39 18.13 55.55
C TYR A 124 -71.01 17.71 55.04
N ALA A 125 -70.27 18.67 54.50
CA ALA A 125 -68.90 18.55 54.03
C ALA A 125 -68.18 19.89 54.23
N ARG A 126 -66.88 19.84 54.50
CA ARG A 126 -66.04 21.03 54.55
C ARG A 126 -65.50 21.28 53.15
N LEU A 127 -65.67 22.51 52.66
CA LEU A 127 -65.01 22.98 51.44
C LEU A 127 -63.82 23.83 51.88
N THR A 128 -62.62 23.45 51.45
CA THR A 128 -61.41 24.26 51.63
C THR A 128 -60.93 24.74 50.28
N VAL A 129 -60.81 26.05 50.16
CA VAL A 129 -60.39 26.70 48.92
C VAL A 129 -58.88 26.84 48.92
N VAL A 130 -58.26 26.30 47.89
CA VAL A 130 -56.81 26.25 47.74
C VAL A 130 -56.37 27.23 46.66
N GLU A 131 -55.36 28.02 46.99
CA GLU A 131 -54.71 28.95 46.08
C GLU A 131 -53.26 28.53 45.87
N PRO A 132 -52.77 28.43 44.61
CA PRO A 132 -51.36 28.16 44.36
C PRO A 132 -50.48 29.34 44.81
N PRO A 133 -49.20 29.10 45.11
CA PRO A 133 -48.25 30.18 45.31
C PRO A 133 -48.06 30.99 44.02
N GLU A 134 -47.80 32.29 44.18
CA GLU A 134 -47.57 33.21 43.07
C GLU A 134 -46.27 33.99 43.31
N THR A 135 -45.41 34.02 42.30
CA THR A 135 -44.23 34.90 42.25
C THR A 135 -44.43 35.96 41.18
N ARG A 136 -43.60 37.01 41.24
CA ARG A 136 -43.72 38.17 40.35
C ARG A 136 -43.64 37.84 38.86
N ASP A 137 -42.86 36.85 38.49
CA ASP A 137 -42.62 36.42 37.10
C ASP A 137 -42.98 34.95 36.84
N GLY A 138 -43.55 34.27 37.84
CA GLY A 138 -43.92 32.85 37.74
C GLY A 138 -42.77 31.88 37.95
N GLU A 139 -41.56 32.36 38.28
CA GLU A 139 -40.37 31.55 38.54
C GLU A 139 -39.85 31.74 39.98
N ILE A 140 -39.00 30.82 40.43
CA ILE A 140 -38.28 30.93 41.71
C ILE A 140 -36.85 31.33 41.38
N HIS A 141 -36.39 32.44 41.94
CA HIS A 141 -35.01 32.88 41.79
C HIS A 141 -34.23 32.64 43.06
N LEU A 142 -32.99 32.20 42.92
CA LEU A 142 -32.06 32.05 44.02
C LEU A 142 -30.89 33.00 43.83
N THR A 143 -30.70 33.90 44.80
CA THR A 143 -29.65 34.92 44.75
C THR A 143 -28.98 35.07 46.10
N GLU A 144 -27.71 35.46 46.09
CA GLU A 144 -27.00 35.87 47.29
C GLU A 144 -27.30 37.34 47.61
N LEU A 145 -27.51 37.65 48.89
CA LEU A 145 -27.57 39.02 49.35
C LEU A 145 -26.15 39.57 49.49
N PRO A 146 -25.86 40.76 48.93
CA PRO A 146 -24.56 41.39 49.10
C PRO A 146 -24.28 41.60 50.58
N HIS A 147 -23.06 41.29 50.99
CA HIS A 147 -22.61 41.55 52.35
C HIS A 147 -22.73 43.05 52.66
N ASN A 148 -23.66 43.42 53.54
CA ASN A 148 -23.59 44.71 54.21
C ASN A 148 -22.42 44.63 55.19
N SER A 149 -21.23 45.05 54.74
CA SER A 149 -20.13 45.37 55.64
C SER A 149 -20.59 46.53 56.51
N SER A 150 -21.24 46.22 57.64
CA SER A 150 -21.47 47.19 58.70
C SER A 150 -20.13 47.83 59.02
N SER A 151 -20.08 49.16 59.02
CA SER A 151 -18.91 50.02 59.23
C SER A 151 -18.26 49.92 60.62
N THR A 152 -18.52 48.84 61.36
CA THR A 152 -17.91 48.49 62.63
C THR A 152 -17.13 47.20 62.38
N GLY A 153 -15.79 47.29 62.40
CA GLY A 153 -14.85 46.27 61.96
C GLY A 153 -14.84 44.96 62.75
N ASP A 154 -15.97 44.28 62.81
CA ASP A 154 -16.11 42.90 63.26
C ASP A 154 -16.10 41.98 62.03
N MET A 155 -14.89 41.64 61.57
CA MET A 155 -14.63 40.69 60.49
C MET A 155 -15.08 39.24 60.81
N LEU A 156 -15.65 38.98 62.00
CA LEU A 156 -15.95 37.63 62.50
C LEU A 156 -17.30 37.06 62.04
N HIS A 157 -18.15 37.86 61.40
CA HIS A 157 -19.55 37.50 61.08
C HIS A 157 -19.91 37.77 59.62
N LEU A 158 -19.05 37.35 58.69
CA LEU A 158 -19.40 37.28 57.27
C LEU A 158 -20.40 36.10 57.08
N HIS A 159 -21.68 36.34 57.36
CA HIS A 159 -22.75 35.37 57.13
C HIS A 159 -23.27 35.51 55.70
N THR A 160 -22.87 34.60 54.80
CA THR A 160 -23.48 34.53 53.48
C THR A 160 -24.97 34.25 53.67
N ARG A 161 -25.82 35.12 53.10
CA ARG A 161 -27.28 34.96 53.17
C ARG A 161 -27.80 34.76 51.77
N LEU A 162 -28.41 33.61 51.53
CA LEU A 162 -29.13 33.33 50.29
C LEU A 162 -30.59 33.73 50.45
N LYS A 163 -31.21 34.19 49.37
CA LYS A 163 -32.64 34.49 49.30
C LYS A 163 -33.27 33.76 48.10
N CYS A 164 -34.43 33.16 48.33
CA CYS A 164 -35.13 32.32 47.38
C CYS A 164 -36.57 32.80 47.16
N GLY A 165 -36.97 32.90 45.90
CA GLY A 165 -38.29 33.32 45.43
C GLY A 165 -38.38 34.83 45.21
N GLU A 166 -39.60 35.31 44.96
CA GLU A 166 -40.09 36.69 45.09
C GLU A 166 -41.62 36.54 45.11
N PHE A 167 -42.11 35.91 46.19
CA PHE A 167 -43.51 35.50 46.34
C PHE A 167 -44.40 36.72 46.59
N LEU A 168 -45.36 36.94 45.71
CA LEU A 168 -46.47 37.86 45.92
C LEU A 168 -47.52 37.23 46.86
N SER A 169 -47.68 35.91 46.75
CA SER A 169 -48.52 35.09 47.62
C SER A 169 -47.85 33.73 47.85
N LEU A 170 -47.93 33.22 49.08
CA LEU A 170 -47.51 31.84 49.38
C LEU A 170 -48.61 30.82 49.03
N GLY A 171 -49.75 31.27 48.52
CA GLY A 171 -50.92 30.44 48.35
C GLY A 171 -51.64 30.18 49.68
N LEU A 172 -52.71 29.40 49.59
CA LEU A 172 -53.52 28.96 50.71
C LEU A 172 -53.77 27.45 50.56
N PRO A 173 -53.33 26.58 51.49
CA PRO A 173 -52.43 26.90 52.60
C PRO A 173 -51.03 27.36 52.11
N PRO A 174 -50.29 28.11 52.94
CA PRO A 174 -49.03 28.71 52.51
C PRO A 174 -47.95 27.65 52.26
N VAL A 175 -47.30 27.72 51.09
CA VAL A 175 -46.17 26.86 50.76
C VAL A 175 -44.92 27.19 51.57
N SER A 176 -44.01 26.22 51.65
CA SER A 176 -42.66 26.40 52.18
C SER A 176 -41.62 25.97 51.14
N VAL A 177 -40.36 26.34 51.36
CA VAL A 177 -39.25 25.89 50.52
C VAL A 177 -38.37 24.88 51.26
N THR A 178 -37.84 23.93 50.50
CA THR A 178 -36.76 23.05 50.92
C THR A 178 -35.43 23.58 50.37
N TRP A 179 -34.48 23.80 51.26
CA TRP A 179 -33.10 24.09 50.89
C TRP A 179 -32.28 22.81 50.87
N THR A 180 -31.34 22.67 49.94
CA THR A 180 -30.39 21.55 49.92
C THR A 180 -28.96 22.06 49.86
N ASP A 181 -28.08 21.51 50.71
CA ASP A 181 -26.65 21.83 50.69
C ASP A 181 -25.91 21.05 49.58
N PRO A 182 -24.63 21.38 49.29
CA PRO A 182 -23.83 20.69 48.26
C PRO A 182 -23.60 19.18 48.52
N ARG A 183 -24.02 18.67 49.69
CA ARG A 183 -23.95 17.24 50.06
C ARG A 183 -25.31 16.55 49.94
N GLY A 184 -26.35 17.24 49.47
CA GLY A 184 -27.70 16.71 49.38
C GLY A 184 -28.48 16.75 50.69
N ARG A 185 -28.01 17.45 51.73
CA ARG A 185 -28.70 17.54 53.02
C ARG A 185 -29.72 18.66 52.99
N ARG A 186 -30.93 18.37 53.47
CA ARG A 186 -31.99 19.37 53.61
C ARG A 186 -31.70 20.33 54.75
N LEU A 187 -31.85 21.63 54.49
CA LEU A 187 -31.70 22.71 55.45
C LEU A 187 -33.03 23.43 55.63
N PRO A 188 -33.34 23.90 56.85
CA PRO A 188 -34.50 24.75 57.08
C PRO A 188 -34.22 26.19 56.64
N SER A 189 -35.25 26.90 56.18
CA SER A 189 -35.18 28.35 56.01
C SER A 189 -34.93 29.03 57.35
N SER A 190 -34.05 30.03 57.37
CA SER A 190 -33.75 30.84 58.55
C SER A 190 -34.85 31.84 58.86
N SER A 191 -35.48 32.41 57.83
CA SER A 191 -36.63 33.31 57.96
C SER A 191 -37.39 33.44 56.63
N PHE A 192 -38.58 34.04 56.69
CA PHE A 192 -39.33 34.50 55.52
C PHE A 192 -39.69 35.98 55.73
N ALA A 193 -39.28 36.85 54.81
CA ALA A 193 -39.58 38.28 54.86
C ALA A 193 -39.58 38.87 53.44
N ASP A 194 -40.37 39.92 53.22
CA ASP A 194 -40.43 40.65 51.95
C ASP A 194 -40.69 39.79 50.70
N GLY A 195 -41.39 38.65 50.86
CA GLY A 195 -41.67 37.70 49.78
C GLY A 195 -40.53 36.71 49.49
N PHE A 196 -39.48 36.67 50.30
CA PHE A 196 -38.34 35.77 50.11
C PHE A 196 -38.17 34.83 51.30
N PHE A 197 -37.80 33.58 51.01
CA PHE A 197 -37.23 32.69 52.01
C PHE A 197 -35.73 32.91 52.08
N TYR A 198 -35.19 32.99 53.29
CA TYR A 198 -33.76 33.21 53.52
C TYR A 198 -33.08 31.98 54.10
N LEU A 199 -31.83 31.77 53.70
CA LEU A 199 -30.92 30.79 54.29
C LEU A 199 -29.65 31.50 54.76
N ASP A 200 -29.43 31.49 56.07
CA ASP A 200 -28.21 31.99 56.70
C ASP A 200 -27.16 30.88 56.75
N LEU A 201 -26.08 31.07 56.00
CA LEU A 201 -24.95 30.16 56.01
C LEU A 201 -23.96 30.56 57.11
N PRO A 202 -23.51 29.61 57.95
CA PRO A 202 -22.42 29.89 58.88
C PRO A 202 -21.10 30.13 58.12
N PRO A 203 -20.10 30.81 58.72
CA PRO A 203 -18.80 31.06 58.08
C PRO A 203 -18.03 29.80 57.64
N TYR A 204 -18.35 28.65 58.23
CA TYR A 204 -17.78 27.34 57.91
C TYR A 204 -18.69 26.49 57.01
N ALA A 205 -19.68 27.12 56.35
CA ALA A 205 -20.49 26.46 55.35
C ALA A 205 -19.60 25.94 54.21
N LYS A 206 -19.96 24.77 53.69
CA LYS A 206 -19.22 24.16 52.58
C LYS A 206 -19.54 24.91 51.30
N GLY A 207 -18.54 25.27 50.51
CA GLY A 207 -18.78 25.83 49.17
C GLY A 207 -19.35 24.81 48.20
N GLY A 208 -20.04 25.30 47.17
CA GLY A 208 -20.70 24.49 46.16
C GLY A 208 -22.14 24.90 45.90
N ASN A 209 -22.87 24.06 45.18
CA ASN A 209 -24.25 24.34 44.78
C ASN A 209 -25.22 24.13 45.95
N TYR A 210 -25.82 25.22 46.41
CA TYR A 210 -27.00 25.20 47.26
C TYR A 210 -28.24 25.29 46.39
N THR A 211 -29.27 24.53 46.73
CA THR A 211 -30.53 24.54 45.99
C THR A 211 -31.70 25.00 46.84
N CYS A 212 -32.70 25.56 46.17
CA CYS A 212 -33.99 25.91 46.74
C CYS A 212 -35.11 25.40 45.83
N SER A 213 -36.13 24.80 46.41
CA SER A 213 -37.34 24.32 45.70
C SER A 213 -38.55 24.41 46.62
N LEU A 214 -39.77 24.46 46.07
CA LEU A 214 -40.99 24.31 46.89
C LEU A 214 -41.04 22.94 47.55
N ASP A 215 -41.48 22.86 48.80
CA ASP A 215 -41.72 21.57 49.45
C ASP A 215 -43.01 20.94 48.91
N LEU A 216 -42.85 20.14 47.85
CA LEU A 216 -43.95 19.44 47.20
C LEU A 216 -44.54 18.28 48.02
N LYS A 217 -44.04 18.04 49.24
CA LYS A 217 -44.62 17.03 50.14
C LYS A 217 -45.93 17.46 50.76
N ASP A 218 -46.20 18.76 50.80
CA ASP A 218 -47.50 19.28 51.19
C ASP A 218 -48.47 19.20 50.01
N GLU A 219 -49.18 18.07 49.92
CA GLU A 219 -50.15 17.81 48.86
C GLU A 219 -51.33 18.80 48.90
N GLU A 220 -51.66 19.37 50.06
CA GLU A 220 -52.75 20.35 50.20
C GLU A 220 -52.31 21.70 49.61
N ALA A 221 -51.13 22.20 50.01
CA ALA A 221 -50.60 23.49 49.55
C ALA A 221 -50.24 23.49 48.05
N THR A 222 -49.94 22.31 47.48
CA THR A 222 -49.51 22.18 46.08
C THR A 222 -50.56 21.59 45.14
N LYS A 223 -51.76 21.30 45.64
CA LYS A 223 -52.86 20.70 44.87
C LYS A 223 -53.17 21.46 43.59
N CYS A 224 -53.20 22.79 43.69
CA CYS A 224 -53.61 23.69 42.61
C CYS A 224 -52.45 24.21 41.78
N LEU A 225 -51.23 23.75 42.07
CA LEU A 225 -50.05 24.10 41.29
C LEU A 225 -49.96 23.15 40.07
N PRO A 226 -50.01 23.65 38.83
CA PRO A 226 -49.90 22.81 37.63
C PRO A 226 -48.61 21.97 37.64
N SER A 227 -48.66 20.76 37.08
CA SER A 227 -47.51 19.84 37.06
C SER A 227 -46.34 20.37 36.22
N ASP A 228 -46.63 21.21 35.23
CA ASP A 228 -45.69 21.90 34.34
C ASP A 228 -45.31 23.31 34.82
N SER A 229 -45.75 23.71 36.02
CA SER A 229 -45.43 25.02 36.58
C SER A 229 -43.92 25.19 36.80
N PRO A 230 -43.30 26.29 36.34
CA PRO A 230 -41.91 26.61 36.62
C PRO A 230 -41.58 26.68 38.11
N LEU A 231 -42.56 26.98 38.97
CA LEU A 231 -42.41 26.99 40.43
C LEU A 231 -42.10 25.62 41.03
N ARG A 232 -42.32 24.53 40.29
CA ARG A 232 -41.93 23.17 40.70
C ARG A 232 -40.45 22.86 40.45
N MET A 233 -39.73 23.73 39.74
CA MET A 233 -38.31 23.54 39.45
C MET A 233 -37.43 23.80 40.67
N GLU A 234 -36.33 23.07 40.74
CA GLU A 234 -35.26 23.36 41.69
C GLU A 234 -34.29 24.37 41.07
N VAL A 235 -33.96 25.41 41.84
CA VAL A 235 -32.95 26.40 41.44
C VAL A 235 -31.71 26.28 42.30
N SER A 236 -30.54 26.51 41.69
CA SER A 236 -29.24 26.34 42.32
C SER A 236 -28.41 27.61 42.27
N PHE A 237 -27.64 27.86 43.32
CA PHE A 237 -26.66 28.94 43.39
C PHE A 237 -25.34 28.40 43.92
N LEU A 238 -24.26 28.75 43.23
CA LEU A 238 -22.90 28.36 43.60
C LEU A 238 -22.40 29.31 44.67
N VAL A 239 -22.23 28.81 45.90
CA VAL A 239 -21.56 29.55 46.96
C VAL A 239 -20.07 29.30 46.84
N GLU A 240 -19.35 30.34 46.45
CA GLU A 240 -17.89 30.35 46.40
C GLU A 240 -17.32 30.45 47.80
N THR A 241 -16.37 29.57 48.10
CA THR A 241 -15.60 29.57 49.34
C THR A 241 -14.13 29.38 48.99
N MET A 242 -13.23 29.66 49.94
CA MET A 242 -11.80 29.39 49.74
C MET A 242 -11.52 27.91 49.39
N GLU A 243 -12.35 26.96 49.83
CA GLU A 243 -12.24 25.54 49.45
C GLU A 243 -12.56 25.30 47.97
N THR A 244 -13.57 25.99 47.42
CA THR A 244 -13.91 25.87 45.99
C THR A 244 -12.86 26.55 45.12
N GLU A 245 -12.37 27.73 45.52
CA GLU A 245 -11.27 28.42 44.81
C GLU A 245 -9.99 27.56 44.78
N ILE A 246 -9.60 26.95 45.91
CA ILE A 246 -8.43 26.06 45.97
C ILE A 246 -8.61 24.84 45.06
N ARG A 247 -9.81 24.27 45.01
CA ARG A 247 -10.09 23.13 44.14
C ARG A 247 -9.99 23.52 42.67
N ASP A 248 -10.60 24.63 42.28
CA ASP A 248 -10.60 25.09 40.90
C ASP A 248 -9.16 25.44 40.45
N GLN A 249 -8.37 26.09 41.32
CA GLN A 249 -6.93 26.30 41.08
C GLN A 249 -6.13 24.99 41.00
N ALA A 250 -6.50 23.96 41.76
CA ALA A 250 -5.84 22.66 41.70
C ALA A 250 -6.15 21.93 40.38
N GLU A 251 -7.37 22.05 39.87
CA GLU A 251 -7.77 21.52 38.56
C GLU A 251 -7.01 22.25 37.43
N ASP A 252 -6.94 23.58 37.46
CA ASP A 252 -6.17 24.39 36.52
C ASP A 252 -4.67 24.02 36.54
N LEU A 253 -4.09 23.84 37.73
CA LEU A 253 -2.69 23.40 37.88
C LEU A 253 -2.46 21.99 37.34
N GLN A 254 -3.46 21.10 37.47
CA GLN A 254 -3.37 19.75 36.94
C GLN A 254 -3.41 19.78 35.41
N GLU A 255 -4.30 20.56 34.81
CA GLU A 255 -4.37 20.76 33.36
C GLU A 255 -3.05 21.36 32.82
N LEU A 256 -2.55 22.42 33.44
CA LEU A 256 -1.29 23.04 33.06
C LEU A 256 -0.11 22.05 33.15
N ASN A 257 -0.10 21.18 34.16
CA ASN A 257 0.93 20.16 34.30
C ASN A 257 0.84 19.07 33.21
N THR A 258 -0.38 18.72 32.76
CA THR A 258 -0.56 17.83 31.62
C THR A 258 -0.08 18.45 30.31
N GLU A 259 -0.39 19.73 30.05
CA GLU A 259 0.11 20.45 28.88
C GLU A 259 1.64 20.57 28.87
N LEU A 260 2.24 20.88 30.03
CA LEU A 260 3.69 20.99 30.16
C LEU A 260 4.39 19.65 29.90
N THR A 261 3.76 18.54 30.27
CA THR A 261 4.27 17.19 30.01
C THR A 261 4.23 16.86 28.51
N ASP A 262 3.11 17.15 27.84
CA ASP A 262 2.98 16.98 26.38
C ASP A 262 3.97 17.87 25.61
N LEU A 263 4.13 19.13 26.03
CA LEU A 263 5.08 20.06 25.42
C LEU A 263 6.53 19.58 25.58
N LYS A 264 6.86 18.99 26.74
CA LYS A 264 8.18 18.41 27.00
C LYS A 264 8.46 17.20 26.09
N GLU A 265 7.48 16.33 25.88
CA GLU A 265 7.58 15.19 24.94
C GLU A 265 7.76 15.68 23.50
N LYS A 266 6.97 16.67 23.06
CA LYS A 266 7.12 17.30 21.73
C LYS A 266 8.50 17.94 21.55
N THR A 267 9.03 18.59 22.58
CA THR A 267 10.37 19.18 22.56
C THR A 267 11.48 18.11 22.46
N LEU A 268 11.30 16.97 23.14
CA LEU A 268 12.19 15.82 23.02
C LEU A 268 12.15 15.22 21.60
N ALA A 269 10.97 15.06 21.02
CA ALA A 269 10.81 14.62 19.63
C ALA A 269 11.45 15.60 18.63
N PHE A 270 11.32 16.91 18.87
CA PHE A 270 11.96 17.93 18.05
C PHE A 270 13.49 17.89 18.10
N LYS A 271 14.08 17.65 19.28
CA LYS A 271 15.56 17.45 19.41
C LYS A 271 16.06 16.23 18.64
N VAL A 272 15.28 15.14 18.61
CA VAL A 272 15.61 13.95 17.80
C VAL A 272 15.53 14.28 16.31
N ALA A 273 14.52 15.04 15.89
CA ALA A 273 14.38 15.49 14.50
C ALA A 273 15.55 16.40 14.05
N ASP A 274 16.02 17.30 14.92
CA ASP A 274 17.18 18.17 14.65
C ASP A 274 18.49 17.36 14.51
N THR A 275 18.66 16.33 15.34
CA THR A 275 19.78 15.39 15.23
C THR A 275 19.74 14.63 13.90
N ASN A 276 18.55 14.25 13.44
CA ASN A 276 18.37 13.61 12.13
C ASN A 276 18.63 14.58 10.97
N LEU A 277 18.28 15.86 11.11
CA LEU A 277 18.55 16.88 10.10
C LEU A 277 20.06 17.09 9.89
N LEU A 278 20.84 17.16 10.98
CA LEU A 278 22.30 17.24 10.91
C LEU A 278 22.90 16.02 10.20
N ARG A 279 22.36 14.82 10.45
CA ARG A 279 22.80 13.59 9.80
C ARG A 279 22.43 13.53 8.32
N ILE A 280 21.28 14.11 7.94
CA ILE A 280 20.91 14.29 6.53
C ILE A 280 21.87 15.24 5.84
N GLN A 281 22.24 16.37 6.46
CA GLN A 281 23.22 17.31 5.88
C GLN A 281 24.60 16.67 5.68
N GLU A 282 25.06 15.87 6.64
CA GLU A 282 26.31 15.10 6.50
C GLU A 282 26.23 14.09 5.34
N LEU A 283 25.10 13.38 5.22
CA LEU A 283 24.87 12.44 4.11
C LEU A 283 24.79 13.16 2.76
N THR A 284 24.16 14.33 2.68
CA THR A 284 24.13 15.15 1.47
C THR A 284 25.54 15.53 1.04
N GLY A 285 26.39 16.02 1.95
CA GLY A 285 27.78 16.35 1.62
C GLY A 285 28.59 15.14 1.12
N ARG A 286 28.33 13.94 1.65
CA ARG A 286 28.94 12.70 1.15
C ARG A 286 28.41 12.27 -0.22
N VAL A 287 27.15 12.55 -0.52
CA VAL A 287 26.57 12.30 -1.85
C VAL A 287 27.21 13.23 -2.88
N ASP A 288 27.35 14.52 -2.57
CA ASP A 288 28.01 15.50 -3.46
C ASP A 288 29.47 15.10 -3.74
N GLU A 289 30.21 14.62 -2.73
CA GLU A 289 31.59 14.12 -2.89
C GLU A 289 31.64 12.86 -3.77
N LEU A 290 30.68 11.95 -3.62
CA LEU A 290 30.58 10.75 -4.44
C LEU A 290 30.17 11.06 -5.88
N GLU A 291 29.30 12.05 -6.09
CA GLU A 291 28.89 12.52 -7.41
C GLU A 291 30.09 13.13 -8.15
N ALA A 292 30.84 14.02 -7.50
CA ALA A 292 32.08 14.58 -8.05
C ALA A 292 33.13 13.50 -8.38
N LYS A 293 33.21 12.44 -7.56
CA LYS A 293 34.10 11.30 -7.82
C LYS A 293 33.60 10.45 -9.00
N GLY A 294 32.28 10.30 -9.16
CA GLY A 294 31.66 9.64 -10.30
C GLY A 294 31.92 10.38 -11.62
N ASP A 295 31.83 11.70 -11.60
CA ASP A 295 32.14 12.55 -12.77
C ASP A 295 33.61 12.42 -13.18
N ASN A 296 34.53 12.43 -12.19
CA ASN A 296 35.96 12.26 -12.45
C ASN A 296 36.29 10.87 -13.04
N LEU A 297 35.67 9.81 -12.50
CA LEU A 297 35.81 8.46 -13.06
C LEU A 297 35.25 8.34 -14.48
N THR A 298 34.17 9.06 -14.78
CA THR A 298 33.59 9.13 -16.13
C THR A 298 34.56 9.79 -17.10
N GLN A 299 35.17 10.91 -16.69
CA GLN A 299 36.20 11.59 -17.47
C GLN A 299 37.45 10.72 -17.68
N GLU A 300 37.88 9.98 -16.66
CA GLU A 300 39.01 9.05 -16.76
C GLU A 300 38.70 7.89 -17.72
N THR A 301 37.47 7.38 -17.70
CA THR A 301 36.99 6.33 -18.62
C THR A 301 36.95 6.83 -20.07
N GLU A 302 36.49 8.06 -20.31
CA GLU A 302 36.50 8.66 -21.65
C GLU A 302 37.92 8.90 -22.17
N SER A 303 38.84 9.34 -21.30
CA SER A 303 40.26 9.48 -21.62
C SER A 303 40.90 8.12 -21.98
N GLN A 304 40.59 7.07 -21.22
CA GLN A 304 41.07 5.72 -21.49
C GLN A 304 40.55 5.18 -22.83
N LYS A 305 39.28 5.45 -23.15
CA LYS A 305 38.67 5.07 -24.43
C LYS A 305 39.34 5.75 -25.62
N LEU A 306 39.67 7.04 -25.51
CA LEU A 306 40.41 7.76 -26.55
C LEU A 306 41.84 7.20 -26.75
N LEU A 307 42.48 6.75 -25.67
CA LEU A 307 43.78 6.08 -25.71
C LEU A 307 43.70 4.72 -26.42
N ASP A 308 42.67 3.94 -26.14
CA ASP A 308 42.44 2.65 -26.80
C ASP A 308 42.11 2.82 -28.29
N ASP A 309 41.26 3.78 -28.66
CA ASP A 309 40.96 4.12 -30.06
C ASP A 309 42.21 4.58 -30.83
N ALA A 310 43.08 5.37 -30.18
CA ALA A 310 44.36 5.79 -30.77
C ALA A 310 45.32 4.60 -30.97
N ARG A 311 45.36 3.66 -30.01
CA ARG A 311 46.19 2.46 -30.09
C ARG A 311 45.74 1.54 -31.22
N ASP A 312 44.43 1.30 -31.33
CA ASP A 312 43.86 0.46 -32.37
C ASP A 312 44.10 1.06 -33.77
N LYS A 313 44.00 2.38 -33.90
CA LYS A 313 44.36 3.10 -35.13
C LYS A 313 45.83 2.93 -35.50
N THR A 314 46.77 3.09 -34.56
CA THR A 314 48.21 2.87 -34.81
C THR A 314 48.51 1.42 -35.17
N GLN A 315 47.84 0.46 -34.55
CA GLN A 315 48.00 -0.96 -34.85
C GLN A 315 47.46 -1.29 -36.26
N GLN A 316 46.34 -0.68 -36.66
CA GLN A 316 45.78 -0.83 -37.99
C GLN A 316 46.68 -0.22 -39.08
N GLU A 317 47.23 0.98 -38.86
CA GLU A 317 48.19 1.62 -39.78
C GLU A 317 49.46 0.77 -39.94
N SER A 318 49.94 0.16 -38.84
CA SER A 318 51.10 -0.76 -38.87
C SER A 318 50.81 -2.05 -39.64
N LEU A 319 49.62 -2.64 -39.46
CA LEU A 319 49.20 -3.84 -40.20
C LEU A 319 49.01 -3.55 -41.69
N GLN A 320 48.51 -2.36 -42.05
CA GLN A 320 48.38 -1.95 -43.45
C GLN A 320 49.75 -1.78 -44.11
N SER A 321 50.70 -1.13 -43.44
CA SER A 321 52.08 -0.99 -43.92
C SER A 321 52.78 -2.35 -44.09
N LEU A 322 52.54 -3.29 -43.17
CA LEU A 322 53.05 -4.66 -43.27
C LEU A 322 52.42 -5.41 -44.46
N HIS A 323 51.13 -5.21 -44.69
CA HIS A 323 50.43 -5.80 -45.84
C HIS A 323 50.99 -5.30 -47.16
N ASP A 324 51.25 -3.99 -47.27
CA ASP A 324 51.80 -3.38 -48.48
C ASP A 324 53.23 -3.86 -48.75
N THR A 325 54.07 -3.96 -47.72
CA THR A 325 55.44 -4.53 -47.85
C THR A 325 55.43 -6.01 -48.20
N MET A 326 54.48 -6.79 -47.68
CA MET A 326 54.36 -8.20 -48.01
C MET A 326 53.90 -8.41 -49.45
N ASN A 327 53.03 -7.54 -49.98
CA ASN A 327 52.63 -7.55 -51.38
C ASN A 327 53.79 -7.17 -52.31
N ASP A 328 54.56 -6.14 -51.96
CA ASP A 328 55.73 -5.72 -52.74
C ASP A 328 56.82 -6.82 -52.76
N LEU A 329 57.05 -7.49 -51.63
CA LEU A 329 57.96 -8.63 -51.56
C LEU A 329 57.46 -9.82 -52.38
N LYS A 330 56.15 -10.10 -52.36
CA LYS A 330 55.53 -11.16 -53.17
C LYS A 330 55.69 -10.89 -54.66
N GLU A 331 55.44 -9.65 -55.10
CA GLU A 331 55.62 -9.21 -56.49
C GLU A 331 57.08 -9.37 -56.93
N LYS A 332 58.03 -8.90 -56.11
CA LYS A 332 59.47 -9.03 -56.39
C LYS A 332 59.93 -10.48 -56.44
N THR A 333 59.47 -11.32 -55.52
CA THR A 333 59.79 -12.76 -55.51
C THR A 333 59.20 -13.44 -56.74
N HIS A 334 57.99 -13.08 -57.15
CA HIS A 334 57.37 -13.61 -58.36
C HIS A 334 58.18 -13.24 -59.61
N GLN A 335 58.64 -11.99 -59.72
CA GLN A 335 59.49 -11.53 -60.81
C GLN A 335 60.85 -12.24 -60.86
N GLU A 336 61.51 -12.44 -59.71
CA GLU A 336 62.79 -13.16 -59.62
C GLU A 336 62.66 -14.65 -60.00
N VAL A 337 61.59 -15.30 -59.55
CA VAL A 337 61.29 -16.70 -59.92
C VAL A 337 60.98 -16.82 -61.42
N GLN A 338 60.20 -15.89 -61.98
CA GLN A 338 59.87 -15.87 -63.41
C GLN A 338 61.13 -15.69 -64.26
N ALA A 339 62.00 -14.73 -63.90
CA ALA A 339 63.27 -14.50 -64.58
C ALA A 339 64.22 -15.72 -64.48
N GLY A 340 64.23 -16.40 -63.33
CA GLY A 340 64.96 -17.65 -63.15
C GLY A 340 64.44 -18.78 -64.05
N LEU A 341 63.12 -18.91 -64.18
CA LEU A 341 62.48 -19.90 -65.03
C LEU A 341 62.78 -19.65 -66.52
N ASP A 342 62.71 -18.39 -66.97
CA ASP A 342 63.05 -18.01 -68.35
C ASP A 342 64.52 -18.31 -68.68
N ASN A 343 65.43 -18.02 -67.75
CA ASN A 343 66.85 -18.34 -67.91
C ASN A 343 67.09 -19.85 -68.00
N LEU A 344 66.42 -20.64 -67.17
CA LEU A 344 66.52 -22.11 -67.20
C LEU A 344 65.98 -22.67 -68.51
N ASN A 345 64.88 -22.12 -69.00
CA ASN A 345 64.26 -22.54 -70.26
C ASN A 345 65.16 -22.21 -71.47
N ASN A 346 65.82 -21.06 -71.45
CA ASN A 346 66.82 -20.70 -72.45
C ASN A 346 68.03 -21.65 -72.43
N LYS A 347 68.54 -21.99 -71.23
CA LYS A 347 69.63 -22.96 -71.05
C LYS A 347 69.25 -24.36 -71.55
N LEU A 348 68.01 -24.77 -71.31
CA LEU A 348 67.47 -26.05 -71.77
C LEU A 348 67.35 -26.09 -73.31
N ASN A 349 66.94 -24.99 -73.93
CA ASN A 349 66.91 -24.84 -75.38
C ASN A 349 68.31 -24.92 -75.98
N GLU A 350 69.31 -24.25 -75.41
CA GLU A 350 70.72 -24.35 -75.83
C GLU A 350 71.24 -25.79 -75.74
N MET A 351 70.94 -26.50 -74.65
CA MET A 351 71.34 -27.90 -74.46
C MET A 351 70.68 -28.80 -75.51
N THR A 352 69.39 -28.60 -75.78
CA THR A 352 68.64 -29.36 -76.79
C THR A 352 69.21 -29.14 -78.19
N GLN A 353 69.60 -27.90 -78.51
CA GLN A 353 70.23 -27.54 -79.78
C GLN A 353 71.60 -28.22 -79.93
N THR A 354 72.40 -28.22 -78.85
CA THR A 354 73.72 -28.88 -78.80
C THR A 354 73.59 -30.41 -78.95
N LEU A 355 72.58 -31.01 -78.32
CA LEU A 355 72.31 -32.45 -78.43
C LEU A 355 71.91 -32.84 -79.87
N THR A 356 71.07 -32.01 -80.50
CA THR A 356 70.63 -32.21 -81.90
C THR A 356 71.82 -32.12 -82.86
N GLN A 357 72.76 -31.21 -82.60
CA GLN A 357 73.98 -31.07 -83.39
C GLN A 357 74.93 -32.27 -83.25
N HIS A 358 75.09 -32.80 -82.04
CA HIS A 358 75.82 -34.06 -81.82
C HIS A 358 75.17 -35.25 -82.53
N GLN A 359 73.85 -35.36 -82.46
CA GLN A 359 73.11 -36.44 -83.10
C GLN A 359 73.23 -36.40 -84.65
N THR A 360 73.27 -35.21 -85.23
CA THR A 360 73.52 -35.02 -86.67
C THR A 360 74.95 -35.45 -87.04
N THR A 361 75.92 -35.12 -86.18
CA THR A 361 77.34 -35.48 -86.37
C THR A 361 77.55 -37.00 -86.28
N ASP A 362 76.91 -37.67 -85.34
CA ASP A 362 76.97 -39.13 -85.20
C ASP A 362 76.35 -39.86 -86.40
N THR A 363 75.25 -39.32 -86.94
CA THR A 363 74.63 -39.86 -88.17
C THR A 363 75.58 -39.73 -89.38
N GLN A 364 76.31 -38.61 -89.46
CA GLN A 364 77.31 -38.38 -90.49
C GLN A 364 78.55 -39.27 -90.33
N HIS A 365 79.00 -39.52 -89.10
CA HIS A 365 80.07 -40.49 -88.82
C HIS A 365 79.65 -41.92 -89.17
N SER A 366 78.41 -42.33 -88.86
CA SER A 366 77.89 -43.65 -89.21
C SER A 366 77.88 -43.86 -90.73
N SER A 367 77.43 -42.87 -91.50
CA SER A 367 77.48 -42.88 -92.97
C SER A 367 78.92 -43.02 -93.51
N SER A 368 79.88 -42.31 -92.92
CA SER A 368 81.30 -42.42 -93.32
C SER A 368 81.91 -43.77 -92.97
N ILE A 369 81.52 -44.37 -91.83
CA ILE A 369 81.99 -45.70 -91.44
C ILE A 369 81.47 -46.77 -92.42
N ASP A 370 80.20 -46.68 -92.84
CA ASP A 370 79.63 -47.60 -93.83
C ASP A 370 80.33 -47.49 -95.19
N ASP A 371 80.70 -46.27 -95.63
CA ASP A 371 81.45 -46.06 -96.87
C ASP A 371 82.89 -46.62 -96.78
N ILE A 372 83.56 -46.43 -95.64
CA ILE A 372 84.89 -46.99 -95.38
C ILE A 372 84.86 -48.53 -95.38
N LEU A 373 83.86 -49.15 -94.74
CA LEU A 373 83.71 -50.61 -94.73
C LEU A 373 83.46 -51.17 -96.14
N ARG A 374 82.70 -50.47 -96.98
CA ARG A 374 82.48 -50.84 -98.38
C ARG A 374 83.79 -50.81 -99.18
N ARG A 375 84.57 -49.74 -99.03
CA ARG A 375 85.86 -49.56 -99.72
C ARG A 375 86.92 -50.57 -99.25
N LEU A 376 86.93 -50.93 -97.97
CA LEU A 376 87.82 -51.97 -97.44
C LEU A 376 87.52 -53.34 -98.07
N ASN A 377 86.25 -53.70 -98.24
CA ASN A 377 85.84 -54.96 -98.86
C ASN A 377 86.21 -55.03 -100.35
N ASP A 378 86.16 -53.90 -101.07
CA ASP A 378 86.63 -53.82 -102.46
C ASP A 378 88.16 -53.92 -102.57
N VAL A 379 88.91 -53.37 -101.61
CA VAL A 379 90.37 -53.48 -101.53
C VAL A 379 90.81 -54.90 -101.19
N GLU A 380 90.10 -55.59 -100.29
CA GLU A 380 90.36 -56.98 -99.93
C GLU A 380 90.18 -57.91 -101.14
N LYS A 381 89.08 -57.76 -101.90
CA LYS A 381 88.86 -58.50 -103.16
C LYS A 381 89.89 -58.18 -104.24
N ALA A 382 90.39 -56.95 -104.30
CA ALA A 382 91.46 -56.58 -105.24
C ALA A 382 92.81 -57.20 -104.82
N SER A 383 93.10 -57.24 -103.52
CA SER A 383 94.30 -57.87 -102.95
C SER A 383 94.36 -59.37 -103.24
N GLU A 384 93.27 -60.11 -103.03
CA GLU A 384 93.20 -61.54 -103.33
C GLU A 384 93.46 -61.85 -104.82
N ARG A 385 92.91 -61.03 -105.73
CA ARG A 385 93.18 -61.15 -107.18
C ARG A 385 94.65 -60.89 -107.49
N GLN A 386 95.28 -59.95 -106.80
CA GLN A 386 96.70 -59.63 -106.98
C GLN A 386 97.62 -60.73 -106.45
N THR A 387 97.25 -61.43 -105.37
CA THR A 387 98.00 -62.60 -104.85
C THR A 387 97.99 -63.77 -105.84
N ILE A 388 96.85 -64.03 -106.49
CA ILE A 388 96.73 -65.06 -107.53
C ILE A 388 97.58 -64.72 -108.76
N VAL A 389 97.56 -63.45 -109.20
CA VAL A 389 98.36 -62.97 -110.33
C VAL A 389 99.86 -63.04 -110.04
N ASN A 390 100.30 -62.63 -108.84
CA ASN A 390 101.71 -62.72 -108.43
C ASN A 390 102.19 -64.18 -108.32
N GLY A 391 101.36 -65.09 -107.80
CA GLY A 391 101.71 -66.51 -107.73
C GLY A 391 101.94 -67.13 -109.12
N ASN A 392 101.11 -66.76 -110.11
CA ASN A 392 101.27 -67.22 -111.49
C ASN A 392 102.52 -66.63 -112.16
N LEU A 393 102.80 -65.34 -111.94
CA LEU A 393 104.00 -64.66 -112.45
C LEU A 393 105.29 -65.26 -111.87
N GLN A 394 105.32 -65.57 -110.57
CA GLN A 394 106.49 -66.18 -109.93
C GLN A 394 106.81 -67.57 -110.50
N ASN A 395 105.77 -68.36 -110.79
CA ASN A 395 105.91 -69.72 -111.32
C ASN A 395 106.43 -69.72 -112.77
N GLU A 396 105.96 -68.80 -113.61
CA GLU A 396 106.50 -68.63 -114.97
C GLU A 396 107.93 -68.05 -114.98
N LEU A 397 108.26 -67.16 -114.03
CA LEU A 397 109.62 -66.63 -113.88
C LEU A 397 110.63 -67.73 -113.51
N SER A 398 110.26 -68.66 -112.62
CA SER A 398 111.10 -69.80 -112.26
C SER A 398 111.35 -70.77 -113.42
N LYS A 399 110.34 -71.03 -114.27
CA LYS A 399 110.49 -71.85 -115.48
C LYS A 399 111.43 -71.19 -116.51
N LEU A 400 111.32 -69.88 -116.70
CA LEU A 400 112.19 -69.12 -117.60
C LEU A 400 113.65 -69.09 -117.12
N GLN A 401 113.90 -69.01 -115.82
CA GLN A 401 115.25 -69.11 -115.25
C GLN A 401 115.88 -70.49 -115.47
N GLU A 402 115.11 -71.56 -115.36
CA GLU A 402 115.58 -72.93 -115.61
C GLU A 402 115.97 -73.11 -117.09
N VAL A 403 115.13 -72.65 -118.02
CA VAL A 403 115.44 -72.67 -119.47
C VAL A 403 116.69 -71.85 -119.81
N SER A 404 116.86 -70.69 -119.16
CA SER A 404 118.02 -69.82 -119.37
C SER A 404 119.33 -70.49 -118.94
N GLU A 405 119.35 -71.24 -117.83
CA GLU A 405 120.57 -71.92 -117.39
C GLU A 405 120.87 -73.18 -118.21
N GLN A 406 119.85 -73.91 -118.69
CA GLN A 406 120.05 -74.97 -119.69
C GLN A 406 120.67 -74.44 -121.00
N GLN A 407 120.24 -73.26 -121.48
CA GLN A 407 120.83 -72.62 -122.66
C GLN A 407 122.31 -72.26 -122.46
N LYS A 408 122.66 -71.77 -121.26
CA LYS A 408 124.04 -71.36 -120.94
C LYS A 408 125.02 -72.55 -120.93
N ILE A 409 124.59 -73.70 -120.44
CA ILE A 409 125.36 -74.94 -120.47
C ILE A 409 125.57 -75.42 -121.91
N THR A 410 124.52 -75.34 -122.75
CA THR A 410 124.58 -75.75 -124.16
C THR A 410 125.52 -74.85 -124.99
N ILE A 411 125.48 -73.54 -124.77
CA ILE A 411 126.36 -72.56 -125.44
C ILE A 411 127.83 -72.79 -125.06
N SER A 412 128.11 -73.13 -123.80
CA SER A 412 129.48 -73.44 -123.36
C SER A 412 130.03 -74.72 -124.01
N SER A 413 129.19 -75.73 -124.23
CA SER A 413 129.57 -76.97 -124.92
C SER A 413 129.90 -76.73 -126.40
N LEU A 414 129.06 -75.96 -127.10
CA LEU A 414 129.27 -75.61 -128.51
C LEU A 414 130.53 -74.75 -128.73
N GLY A 415 130.86 -73.86 -127.79
CA GLY A 415 132.08 -73.06 -127.88
C GLY A 415 133.36 -73.92 -127.83
N GLN A 416 133.32 -75.02 -127.10
CA GLN A 416 134.45 -75.95 -126.98
C GLN A 416 134.66 -76.75 -128.27
N GLU A 417 133.58 -77.18 -128.94
CA GLU A 417 133.65 -77.80 -130.27
C GLU A 417 134.18 -76.86 -131.35
N ILE A 418 133.80 -75.57 -131.30
CA ILE A 418 134.31 -74.56 -132.26
C ILE A 418 135.82 -74.34 -132.09
N ALA A 419 136.34 -74.39 -130.85
CA ALA A 419 137.77 -74.29 -130.61
C ALA A 419 138.55 -75.49 -131.17
N GLU A 420 137.96 -76.70 -131.17
CA GLU A 420 138.55 -77.87 -131.80
C GLU A 420 138.51 -77.81 -133.33
N MET A 421 137.40 -77.32 -133.93
CA MET A 421 137.35 -77.07 -135.37
C MET A 421 138.38 -76.05 -135.83
N LYS A 422 138.62 -74.99 -135.04
CA LYS A 422 139.64 -73.99 -135.32
C LYS A 422 141.06 -74.59 -135.34
N LYS A 423 141.30 -75.60 -134.51
CA LYS A 423 142.55 -76.35 -134.46
C LYS A 423 142.71 -77.31 -135.65
N ALA A 424 141.60 -77.86 -136.14
CA ALA A 424 141.57 -78.69 -137.35
C ALA A 424 141.79 -77.86 -138.63
N ASP A 425 141.24 -76.65 -138.70
CA ASP A 425 141.41 -75.73 -139.84
C ASP A 425 142.86 -75.23 -139.95
N GLU A 426 143.51 -74.91 -138.83
CA GLU A 426 144.94 -74.59 -138.79
C GLU A 426 145.81 -75.76 -139.29
N ALA A 427 145.48 -77.01 -138.93
CA ALA A 427 146.17 -78.19 -139.45
C ALA A 427 145.94 -78.41 -140.95
N LEU A 428 144.74 -78.11 -141.44
CA LEU A 428 144.36 -78.27 -142.85
C LEU A 428 145.01 -77.21 -143.73
N LYS A 429 145.22 -75.99 -143.20
CA LYS A 429 145.91 -74.94 -143.95
C LYS A 429 147.42 -75.10 -143.96
N THR A 430 148.04 -75.58 -142.87
CA THR A 430 149.45 -75.97 -142.88
C THR A 430 149.71 -77.11 -143.88
N ALA A 431 148.73 -78.00 -144.11
CA ALA A 431 148.79 -78.97 -145.20
C ALA A 431 148.68 -78.33 -146.60
N ASN A 432 147.97 -77.20 -146.72
CA ASN A 432 147.83 -76.46 -147.98
C ASN A 432 149.05 -75.57 -148.28
N GLU A 433 149.70 -75.03 -147.23
CA GLU A 433 151.04 -74.43 -147.30
C GLU A 433 152.07 -75.48 -147.77
N ALA A 434 151.96 -76.74 -147.35
CA ALA A 434 152.80 -77.82 -147.87
C ALA A 434 152.44 -78.20 -149.32
N LEU A 435 151.17 -78.18 -149.70
CA LEU A 435 150.74 -78.57 -151.04
C LEU A 435 151.09 -77.51 -152.10
N SER A 436 151.02 -76.21 -151.82
CA SER A 436 151.49 -75.17 -152.77
C SER A 436 153.01 -75.05 -152.83
N GLN A 437 153.72 -75.39 -151.75
CA GLN A 437 155.18 -75.58 -151.79
C GLN A 437 155.59 -76.78 -152.65
N THR A 438 154.69 -77.76 -152.85
CA THR A 438 154.89 -78.95 -153.70
C THR A 438 154.28 -78.76 -155.10
N LEU A 439 153.28 -77.86 -155.19
CA LEU A 439 152.74 -77.29 -156.40
C LEU A 439 153.72 -76.23 -156.92
N GLU A 440 154.93 -76.67 -157.18
CA GLU A 440 155.28 -77.00 -158.55
C GLU A 440 156.06 -75.79 -159.09
N ASP A 441 157.39 -75.75 -159.01
CA ASP A 441 158.37 -76.85 -158.92
C ASP A 441 158.20 -77.96 -160.01
N VAL A 442 157.10 -77.95 -160.80
CA VAL A 442 156.85 -78.81 -161.99
C VAL A 442 156.57 -77.95 -163.24
N GLN A 443 156.45 -76.63 -163.09
CA GLN A 443 156.51 -75.66 -164.20
C GLN A 443 157.72 -74.74 -163.95
N SER A 444 158.96 -75.09 -164.35
CA SER A 444 159.53 -75.12 -165.72
C SER A 444 159.79 -73.74 -166.32
#